data_AF-A0A1Q7WZZ5-F1
#
_entry.id   AF-A0A1Q7WZZ5-F1
#
_cell.length_a   1.000
_cell.length_b   1.000
_cell.length_c   1.000
_cell.angle_alpha   90.00
_cell.angle_beta   90.00
_cell.angle_gamma   90.00
#
_symmetry.space_group_name_H-M   'P 1'
#
loop_
_entity.id
_entity.type
_entity.pdbx_description
1 polymer ?
#
loop_
_entity_poly.entity_id
_entity_poly.type
_entity_poly.pdbx_seq_one_letter_code
_entity_poly.pdbx_strand_id
1 'polypeptide(L)' 'MLVDLARTHAQQGEIEEAYERANEVLLTMIQLKSARVFQRMLDLRRELEPWKHTSYVKNLDEQIATLPYITQ' A
#
# COMPACT_ATOMS: atom_id res chain seq x y z
N MET A 1 6.41 7.20 -8.70
CA MET A 1 6.35 7.40 -7.23
C MET A 1 6.48 6.03 -6.56
N LEU A 2 6.82 5.96 -5.28
CA LEU A 2 7.01 4.69 -4.55
C LEU A 2 5.85 3.68 -4.70
N VAL A 3 4.61 4.16 -4.91
CA VAL A 3 3.46 3.30 -5.26
C VAL A 3 3.63 2.58 -6.60
N ASP A 4 4.15 3.26 -7.62
CA ASP A 4 4.36 2.66 -8.94
C ASP A 4 5.48 1.60 -8.88
N LEU A 5 6.46 1.80 -7.99
CA LEU A 5 7.51 0.81 -7.67
C LEU A 5 6.93 -0.40 -6.94
N ALA A 6 6.12 -0.18 -5.89
CA ALA A 6 5.43 -1.24 -5.19
C ALA A 6 4.54 -2.08 -6.13
N ARG A 7 3.83 -1.41 -7.06
CA ARG A 7 3.05 -2.05 -8.12
C ARG A 7 3.94 -2.90 -9.05
N THR A 8 5.10 -2.40 -9.43
CA THR A 8 6.02 -3.12 -10.32
C THR A 8 6.52 -4.41 -9.66
N HIS A 9 6.95 -4.35 -8.40
CA HIS A 9 7.35 -5.53 -7.63
C HIS A 9 6.18 -6.51 -7.43
N ALA A 10 4.98 -6.01 -7.15
CA ALA A 10 3.77 -6.85 -7.03
C ALA A 10 3.46 -7.60 -8.34
N GLN A 11 3.58 -6.94 -9.49
CA GLN A 11 3.40 -7.55 -10.81
C GLN A 11 4.46 -8.59 -11.14
N GLN A 12 5.66 -8.46 -10.58
CA GLN A 12 6.75 -9.42 -10.72
C GLN A 12 6.65 -10.58 -9.71
N GLY A 13 5.68 -10.54 -8.79
CA GLY A 13 5.52 -11.54 -7.74
C GLY A 13 6.48 -11.37 -6.56
N GLU A 14 7.21 -10.25 -6.51
CA GLU A 14 8.15 -9.87 -5.47
C GLU A 14 7.39 -9.19 -4.32
N ILE A 15 6.73 -10.02 -3.50
CA ILE A 15 5.75 -9.54 -2.51
C ILE A 15 6.41 -8.83 -1.31
N GLU A 16 7.61 -9.24 -0.93
CA GLU A 16 8.35 -8.60 0.16
C GLU A 16 8.76 -7.18 -0.23
N GLU A 17 9.35 -7.01 -1.40
CA GLU A 17 9.75 -5.73 -1.96
C GLU A 17 8.54 -4.83 -2.22
N ALA A 18 7.45 -5.39 -2.75
CA ALA A 18 6.19 -4.66 -2.92
C ALA A 18 5.67 -4.13 -1.57
N TYR A 19 5.76 -4.94 -0.52
CA TYR A 19 5.35 -4.56 0.82
C TYR A 19 6.23 -3.46 1.42
N GLU A 20 7.56 -3.58 1.32
CA GLU A 20 8.47 -2.56 1.84
C GLU A 20 8.20 -1.19 1.18
N ARG A 21 8.02 -1.17 -0.14
CA ARG A 21 7.70 0.06 -0.87
C ARG A 21 6.32 0.61 -0.51
N ALA A 22 5.33 -0.26 -0.32
CA ALA A 22 4.00 0.14 0.14
C ALA A 22 4.06 0.76 1.56
N ASN A 23 4.89 0.21 2.44
CA ASN A 23 5.12 0.72 3.79
C ASN A 23 5.77 2.11 3.79
N GLU A 24 6.78 2.34 2.94
CA GLU A 24 7.40 3.66 2.75
C GLU A 24 6.37 4.71 2.26
N VAL A 25 5.46 4.30 1.36
CA VAL A 25 4.35 5.16 0.91
C VAL A 25 3.43 5.51 2.07
N LEU A 26 3.03 4.54 2.88
CA LEU A 26 2.13 4.75 4.02
C LEU A 26 2.71 5.75 5.02
N LEU A 27 3.98 5.63 5.36
CA LEU A 27 4.67 6.57 6.25
C LEU A 27 4.68 7.99 5.67
N THR A 28 4.94 8.12 4.37
CA THR A 28 4.93 9.42 3.69
C THR A 28 3.52 10.00 3.58
N MET A 29 2.52 9.13 3.41
CA MET A 29 1.12 9.49 3.30
C MET A 29 0.55 10.11 4.58
N ILE A 30 0.90 9.55 5.74
CA ILE A 30 0.51 10.10 7.05
C ILE A 30 0.96 11.56 7.17
N GLN A 31 2.14 11.88 6.63
CA GLN A 31 2.68 13.24 6.67
C GLN A 31 2.03 14.17 5.64
N LEU A 32 1.79 13.68 4.42
CA LEU A 32 1.30 14.50 3.32
C LEU A 32 -0.24 14.68 3.29
N LYS A 33 -1.00 13.83 4.00
CA LYS A 33 -2.48 13.79 3.99
C LYS A 33 -3.09 13.86 2.58
N SER A 34 -2.43 13.27 1.59
CA SER A 34 -2.83 13.37 0.20
C SER A 34 -3.88 12.32 -0.17
N ALA A 35 -5.11 12.74 -0.43
CA ALA A 35 -6.19 11.88 -0.89
C ALA A 35 -5.86 11.13 -2.21
N ARG A 36 -5.08 11.77 -3.10
CA ARG A 36 -4.64 11.14 -4.36
C ARG A 36 -3.68 9.97 -4.12
N VAL A 37 -2.78 10.09 -3.15
CA VAL A 37 -1.85 9.00 -2.80
C VAL A 37 -2.61 7.89 -2.07
N PHE A 38 -3.61 8.24 -1.25
CA PHE A 38 -4.49 7.26 -0.61
C PHE A 38 -5.24 6.40 -1.62
N GLN A 39 -5.87 7.01 -2.61
CA GLN A 39 -6.56 6.27 -3.66
C GLN A 39 -5.64 5.30 -4.39
N ARG A 40 -4.41 5.73 -4.72
CA ARG A 40 -3.41 4.86 -5.35
C ARG A 40 -2.97 3.69 -4.45
N MET A 41 -2.91 3.89 -3.13
CA MET A 41 -2.64 2.82 -2.18
C MET A 41 -3.79 1.81 -2.09
N LEU A 42 -5.03 2.27 -2.15
CA LEU A 42 -6.20 1.38 -2.20
C LEU A 42 -6.22 0.55 -3.50
N ASP A 43 -5.84 1.16 -4.63
CA ASP A 43 -5.72 0.43 -5.90
C ASP A 43 -4.60 -0.62 -5.84
N LEU A 44 -3.42 -0.25 -5.29
CA LEU A 44 -2.34 -1.22 -5.06
C LEU A 44 -2.79 -2.37 -4.16
N ARG A 45 -3.56 -2.08 -3.10
CA ARG A 45 -4.10 -3.13 -2.23
C ARG A 45 -5.03 -4.08 -2.98
N ARG A 46 -5.85 -3.60 -3.91
CA ARG A 46 -6.68 -4.46 -4.76
C ARG A 46 -5.84 -5.34 -5.67
N GLU A 47 -4.74 -4.82 -6.21
CA GLU A 47 -3.80 -5.59 -7.03
C GLU A 47 -3.10 -6.70 -6.24
N LEU A 48 -2.92 -6.50 -4.92
CA LEU A 48 -2.35 -7.49 -4.01
C LEU A 48 -3.35 -8.55 -3.51
N GLU A 49 -4.61 -8.51 -3.96
CA GLU A 49 -5.65 -9.45 -3.54
C GLU A 49 -5.28 -10.94 -3.70
N PRO A 50 -4.55 -11.39 -4.76
CA PRO A 50 -4.11 -12.78 -4.87
C PRO A 50 -3.26 -13.25 -3.68
N TRP A 51 -2.56 -12.32 -3.01
CA TRP A 51 -1.66 -12.60 -1.88
C TRP A 51 -2.24 -12.21 -0.52
N LYS A 52 -3.55 -11.99 -0.41
CA LYS A 52 -4.22 -11.61 0.85
C LYS A 52 -4.00 -12.55 2.03
N HIS A 53 -3.60 -13.79 1.76
CA HIS A 53 -3.32 -14.78 2.78
C HIS A 53 -1.94 -14.61 3.44
N THR A 54 -1.03 -13.87 2.79
CA THR A 54 0.31 -13.58 3.31
C THR A 54 0.27 -12.62 4.49
N SER A 55 1.27 -12.72 5.37
CA SER A 55 1.46 -11.76 6.48
C SER A 55 1.67 -10.34 5.97
N TYR A 56 2.36 -10.16 4.84
CA TYR A 56 2.62 -8.86 4.23
C TYR A 56 1.33 -8.11 3.90
N VAL A 57 0.38 -8.75 3.20
CA VAL A 57 -0.88 -8.09 2.81
C VAL A 57 -1.77 -7.84 4.03
N LYS A 58 -1.77 -8.74 5.03
CA LYS A 58 -2.51 -8.53 6.30
C LYS A 58 -1.98 -7.34 7.09
N ASN A 59 -0.66 -7.25 7.23
CA ASN A 59 -0.02 -6.10 7.89
C ASN A 59 -0.32 -4.80 7.13
N LEU A 60 -0.34 -4.84 5.80
CA LEU A 60 -0.70 -3.69 4.98
C LEU A 60 -2.15 -3.25 5.22
N ASP A 61 -3.08 -4.20 5.35
CA ASP A 61 -4.49 -3.93 5.68
C ASP A 61 -4.64 -3.26 7.05
N GLU A 62 -3.95 -3.76 8.06
CA GLU A 62 -3.95 -3.17 9.40
C GLU A 62 -3.40 -1.74 9.38
N GLN A 63 -2.31 -1.50 8.64
CA GLN A 63 -1.75 -0.16 8.50
C GLN A 63 -2.69 0.79 7.76
N ILE A 64 -3.34 0.35 6.68
CA ILE A 64 -4.35 1.16 5.98
C ILE A 64 -5.53 1.49 6.91
N ALA A 65 -5.98 0.53 7.73
CA ALA A 65 -7.10 0.71 8.66
C ALA A 65 -6.78 1.69 9.81
N THR A 66 -5.52 1.80 10.21
CA THR A 66 -5.08 2.75 11.25
C THR A 66 -4.82 4.16 10.73
N LEU A 67 -4.81 4.37 9.41
CA LEU A 67 -4.71 5.71 8.85
C LEU A 67 -5.94 6.53 9.26
N PRO A 68 -5.74 7.72 9.86
CA PRO A 68 -6.85 8.60 10.16
C PRO A 68 -7.56 8.89 8.83
N TYR A 69 -8.83 8.49 8.74
CA TYR A 69 -9.68 8.68 7.57
C TYR A 69 -9.43 10.07 6.98
N ILE A 70 -8.78 10.12 5.81
CA ILE A 70 -8.75 11.31 4.98
C ILE A 70 -10.13 11.35 4.30
N THR A 71 -11.19 11.49 5.09
CA THR A 71 -12.55 11.73 4.61
C THR A 71 -12.62 13.17 4.13
N GLN A 72 -12.86 13.28 2.83
CA GLN A 72 -13.68 14.27 2.12
C GLN A 72 -13.60 15.73 2.57
#